data_AF-A0A4R5PG23-F1
#
_entry.id   AF-A0A4R5PG23-F1
#
_cell.length_a   1.000
_cell.length_b   1.000
_cell.length_c   1.000
_cell.angle_alpha   90.00
_cell.angle_beta   90.00
_cell.angle_gamma   90.00
#
_symmetry.space_group_name_H-M   'P 1'
#
loop_
_entity.id
_entity.type
_entity.pdbx_description
1 polymer ?
#
loop_
_entity_poly.entity_id
_entity_poly.type
_entity_poly.pdbx_seq_one_letter_code
_entity_poly.pdbx_strand_id
1 'polypeptide(L)'
;MEPGKERDPKAQELLDAAARITDALAFARGPRGEVMYLTDDQRVCFAFHLARAGCDVHPDKAIIKRRAIPDRVGQLPGVIDWVPVNWADDPSAPEPISAVGPVPIPPELPDFDAMNAWHTKPRIEGDWS
;
A
#
# COMPACT_ATOMS: atom_id res chain seq x y z
N MET A 1 20.69 7.77 3.33
CA MET A 1 20.71 7.46 1.89
C MET A 1 21.51 8.54 1.20
N GLU A 2 22.52 8.18 0.41
CA GLU A 2 23.31 9.21 -0.29
C GLU A 2 22.48 9.88 -1.39
N PRO A 3 22.46 11.22 -1.42
CA PRO A 3 21.79 11.96 -2.49
C PRO A 3 22.63 11.87 -3.77
N GLY A 4 22.05 11.37 -4.87
CA GLY A 4 22.62 11.55 -6.22
C GLY A 4 22.94 10.30 -7.05
N LYS A 5 22.60 9.07 -6.61
CA LYS A 5 22.63 7.93 -7.55
C LYS A 5 21.39 7.97 -8.43
N GLU A 6 21.58 8.35 -9.68
CA GLU A 6 20.56 8.23 -10.73
C GLU A 6 20.05 6.78 -10.72
N ARG A 7 18.75 6.60 -10.47
CA ARG A 7 18.15 5.26 -10.44
C ARG A 7 18.19 4.70 -11.85
N ASP A 8 18.65 3.46 -11.98
CA ASP A 8 18.56 2.71 -13.23
C ASP A 8 17.10 2.81 -13.75
N PRO A 9 16.87 3.35 -14.96
CA PRO A 9 15.54 3.48 -15.53
C PRO A 9 14.77 2.16 -15.50
N LYS A 10 15.45 1.02 -15.68
CA LYS A 10 14.82 -0.29 -15.64
C LYS A 10 14.38 -0.70 -14.24
N ALA A 11 15.18 -0.34 -13.23
CA ALA A 11 14.81 -0.55 -11.85
C ALA A 11 13.60 0.31 -11.46
N GLN A 12 13.53 1.56 -11.95
CA GLN A 12 12.39 2.43 -11.71
C GLN A 12 11.12 1.90 -12.37
N GLU A 13 11.18 1.46 -13.64
CA GLU A 13 10.05 0.82 -14.32
C GLU A 13 9.51 -0.39 -13.54
N LEU A 14 10.40 -1.24 -13.01
CA LEU A 14 10.02 -2.41 -12.22
C LEU A 14 9.33 -1.99 -10.92
N LEU A 15 9.87 -1.00 -10.21
CA LEU A 15 9.29 -0.50 -8.97
C LEU A 15 7.91 0.13 -9.21
N ASP A 16 7.75 0.87 -10.31
CA ASP A 16 6.47 1.47 -10.69
C ASP A 16 5.42 0.40 -11.01
N ALA A 17 5.81 -0.66 -11.74
CA ALA A 17 4.94 -1.81 -12.01
C ALA A 17 4.59 -2.56 -10.71
N ALA A 18 5.56 -2.79 -9.83
CA ALA A 18 5.33 -3.43 -8.54
C ALA A 18 4.38 -2.60 -7.65
N ALA A 19 4.49 -1.28 -7.65
CA ALA A 19 3.57 -0.41 -6.92
C ALA A 19 2.13 -0.55 -7.45
N ARG A 20 1.94 -0.49 -8.78
CA ARG A 20 0.61 -0.72 -9.41
C ARG A 20 0.04 -2.09 -9.09
N ILE A 21 0.86 -3.14 -9.13
CA ILE A 21 0.43 -4.51 -8.83
C ILE A 21 0.10 -4.66 -7.34
N THR A 22 0.83 -3.98 -6.45
CA THR A 22 0.53 -3.99 -5.00
C THR A 22 -0.88 -3.45 -4.73
N ASP A 23 -1.27 -2.38 -5.43
CA ASP A 23 -2.63 -1.83 -5.37
C ASP A 23 -3.66 -2.79 -5.98
N ALA A 24 -3.32 -3.46 -7.09
CA ALA A 24 -4.20 -4.47 -7.69
C ALA A 24 -4.40 -5.70 -6.80
N LEU A 25 -3.47 -5.97 -5.87
CA LEU A 25 -3.58 -7.04 -4.87
C LEU A 25 -4.29 -6.59 -3.58
N ALA A 26 -4.58 -5.29 -3.40
CA ALA A 26 -5.32 -4.80 -2.25
C ALA A 26 -6.75 -5.36 -2.25
N PHE A 27 -7.14 -6.03 -1.16
CA PHE A 27 -8.45 -6.69 -1.04
C PHE A 27 -8.77 -7.60 -2.24
N ALA A 28 -7.74 -8.28 -2.78
CA ALA A 28 -7.85 -9.12 -3.97
C ALA A 28 -9.06 -10.08 -3.89
N ARG A 29 -9.72 -10.29 -5.02
CA ARG A 29 -10.91 -11.13 -5.11
C ARG A 29 -10.61 -12.40 -5.90
N GLY A 30 -11.08 -13.54 -5.40
CA GLY A 30 -11.08 -14.76 -6.19
C GLY A 30 -12.17 -14.74 -7.27
N PRO A 31 -12.20 -15.74 -8.18
CA PRO A 31 -13.14 -15.78 -9.30
C PRO A 31 -14.62 -15.84 -8.89
N ARG A 32 -14.91 -16.20 -7.64
CA ARG A 32 -16.28 -16.25 -7.08
C ARG A 32 -16.61 -15.04 -6.22
N GLY A 33 -15.72 -14.04 -6.15
CA GLY A 33 -15.90 -12.84 -5.35
C GLY A 33 -15.62 -13.06 -3.86
N GLU A 34 -14.83 -14.07 -3.49
CA GLU A 34 -14.26 -14.20 -2.15
C GLU A 34 -13.12 -13.18 -1.96
N VAL A 35 -13.01 -12.56 -0.78
CA VAL A 35 -11.80 -11.77 -0.45
C VAL A 35 -10.66 -12.74 -0.16
N MET A 36 -9.54 -12.57 -0.85
CA MET A 36 -8.29 -13.21 -0.48
C MET A 36 -7.57 -12.36 0.56
N TYR A 37 -7.30 -12.94 1.72
CA TYR A 37 -6.53 -12.29 2.76
C TYR A 37 -5.03 -12.39 2.42
N LEU A 38 -4.48 -11.32 1.87
CA LEU A 38 -3.06 -11.12 1.68
C LEU A 38 -2.57 -10.03 2.62
N THR A 39 -1.57 -10.32 3.45
CA THR A 39 -0.93 -9.29 4.27
C THR A 39 -0.16 -8.30 3.39
N ASP A 40 0.12 -7.11 3.90
CA ASP A 40 0.84 -6.05 3.18
C ASP A 40 2.21 -6.54 2.68
N ASP A 41 2.96 -7.24 3.54
CA ASP A 41 4.26 -7.84 3.18
C ASP A 41 4.13 -8.86 2.04
N GLN A 42 3.08 -9.70 2.07
CA GLN A 42 2.83 -10.67 1.01
C GLN A 42 2.50 -9.98 -0.32
N ARG A 43 1.67 -8.93 -0.28
CA ARG A 43 1.31 -8.16 -1.48
C ARG A 43 2.55 -7.55 -2.13
N VAL A 44 3.42 -6.91 -1.35
CA VAL A 44 4.67 -6.32 -1.83
C VAL A 44 5.60 -7.38 -2.43
N CYS A 45 5.78 -8.51 -1.75
CA CYS A 45 6.62 -9.61 -2.24
C CYS A 45 6.11 -10.18 -3.56
N PHE A 46 4.80 -10.46 -3.66
CA PHE A 46 4.20 -10.97 -4.89
C PHE A 46 4.28 -9.95 -6.02
N ALA A 47 3.97 -8.68 -5.74
CA ALA A 47 4.02 -7.62 -6.73
C ALA A 47 5.42 -7.44 -7.34
N PHE A 48 6.46 -7.48 -6.52
CA PHE A 48 7.85 -7.43 -6.99
C PHE A 48 8.17 -8.59 -7.95
N HIS A 49 7.82 -9.83 -7.58
CA HIS A 49 8.08 -10.99 -8.42
C HIS A 49 7.24 -11.03 -9.70
N LEU A 50 6.00 -10.56 -9.65
CA LEU A 50 5.13 -10.42 -10.82
C LEU A 50 5.66 -9.34 -11.79
N ALA A 51 6.06 -8.18 -11.28
CA ALA A 51 6.69 -7.14 -12.09
C ALA A 51 7.98 -7.65 -12.77
N ARG A 52 8.83 -8.38 -12.01
CA ARG A 52 10.03 -9.04 -12.54
C ARG A 52 9.70 -10.08 -13.62
N ALA A 53 8.55 -10.74 -13.54
CA ALA A 53 8.07 -11.69 -14.54
C ALA A 53 7.47 -11.00 -15.78
N GLY A 54 7.45 -9.66 -15.83
CA GLY A 54 6.89 -8.87 -16.92
C GLY A 54 5.38 -8.66 -16.82
N CYS A 55 4.77 -8.92 -15.65
CA CYS A 55 3.37 -8.58 -15.42
C CYS A 55 3.19 -7.08 -15.16
N ASP A 56 2.02 -6.56 -15.53
CA ASP A 56 1.56 -5.20 -15.19
C ASP A 56 0.03 -5.18 -15.16
N VAL A 57 -0.54 -4.05 -14.77
CA VAL A 57 -1.98 -3.79 -14.79
C VAL A 57 -2.37 -3.20 -16.15
N HIS A 58 -3.36 -3.80 -16.80
CA HIS A 58 -3.89 -3.37 -18.10
C HIS A 58 -5.37 -2.98 -17.98
N PRO A 59 -5.70 -1.70 -17.72
CA PRO A 59 -7.07 -1.25 -17.47
C PRO A 59 -8.04 -1.54 -18.61
N ASP A 60 -7.55 -1.52 -19.85
CA ASP A 60 -8.30 -1.82 -21.08
C ASP A 60 -8.78 -3.28 -21.17
N LYS A 61 -8.14 -4.18 -20.42
CA LYS A 61 -8.47 -5.61 -20.38
C LYS A 61 -9.21 -6.00 -19.09
N ALA A 62 -9.41 -5.05 -18.18
CA ALA A 62 -9.97 -5.32 -16.87
C ALA A 62 -11.49 -5.52 -16.94
N ILE A 63 -12.00 -6.49 -16.18
CA ILE A 63 -13.46 -6.72 -15.99
C ILE A 63 -13.98 -6.12 -14.69
N ILE A 64 -13.07 -5.79 -13.78
CA ILE A 64 -13.31 -5.11 -12.51
C ILE A 64 -12.41 -3.90 -12.38
N LYS A 65 -12.86 -2.90 -11.63
CA LYS A 65 -12.08 -1.73 -11.25
C LYS A 65 -12.10 -1.53 -9.74
N ARG A 66 -11.07 -0.85 -9.28
CA ARG A 66 -10.96 -0.33 -7.92
C ARG A 66 -11.96 0.82 -7.74
N ARG A 67 -12.75 0.80 -6.67
CA ARG A 67 -13.67 1.89 -6.31
C ARG A 67 -13.57 2.17 -4.81
N ALA A 68 -13.41 3.44 -4.45
CA ALA A 68 -13.48 3.86 -3.04
C ALA A 68 -14.86 3.59 -2.45
N ILE A 69 -14.89 3.26 -1.17
CA ILE A 69 -16.13 3.18 -0.40
C ILE A 69 -16.16 4.26 0.68
N PRO A 70 -17.35 4.74 1.09
CA PRO A 70 -17.45 5.75 2.14
C PRO A 70 -16.78 5.31 3.44
N ASP A 71 -16.00 6.19 4.04
CA ASP A 71 -15.34 5.92 5.32
C ASP A 71 -16.36 5.67 6.43
N ARG A 72 -16.05 4.73 7.31
CA ARG A 72 -16.87 4.38 8.48
C ARG A 72 -16.00 4.35 9.73
N VAL A 73 -16.60 4.66 10.88
CA VAL A 73 -15.92 4.57 12.17
C VAL A 73 -15.40 3.14 12.38
N GLY A 74 -14.11 3.01 12.73
CA GLY A 74 -13.45 1.71 12.90
C GLY A 74 -12.90 1.08 11.62
N GLN A 75 -13.05 1.75 10.47
CA GLN A 75 -12.46 1.36 9.20
C GLN A 75 -11.23 2.23 8.91
N LEU A 76 -10.22 1.65 8.25
CA LEU A 76 -9.11 2.44 7.71
C LEU A 76 -9.68 3.40 6.64
N PRO A 77 -9.28 4.69 6.63
CA PRO A 77 -9.70 5.61 5.59
C PRO A 77 -9.28 5.16 4.18
N GLY A 78 -10.10 5.46 3.18
CA GLY A 78 -9.75 5.22 1.77
C GLY A 78 -9.76 3.75 1.37
N VAL A 79 -10.44 2.89 2.13
CA VAL A 79 -10.65 1.48 1.75
C VAL A 79 -11.42 1.40 0.43
N ILE A 80 -11.18 0.33 -0.30
CA ILE A 80 -11.74 0.08 -1.62
C ILE A 80 -12.52 -1.20 -1.69
N ASP A 81 -13.33 -1.28 -2.74
CA ASP A 81 -13.96 -2.48 -3.22
C ASP A 81 -13.61 -2.68 -4.71
N TRP A 82 -13.80 -3.91 -5.18
CA TRP A 82 -13.62 -4.31 -6.57
C TRP A 82 -14.98 -4.51 -7.22
N VAL A 83 -15.33 -3.64 -8.15
CA VAL A 83 -16.63 -3.63 -8.80
C VAL A 83 -16.52 -3.79 -10.31
N PRO A 84 -17.56 -4.25 -11.01
CA PRO A 84 -17.56 -4.27 -12.47
C PRO A 84 -17.18 -2.91 -13.07
N VAL A 85 -16.38 -2.91 -14.13
CA VAL A 85 -15.87 -1.67 -14.76
C VAL A 85 -16.96 -0.70 -15.20
N ASN A 86 -18.15 -1.21 -15.54
CA ASN A 86 -19.30 -0.42 -15.98
C ASN A 86 -20.11 0.21 -14.84
N TRP A 87 -19.78 -0.07 -13.58
CA TRP A 87 -20.44 0.57 -12.44
C TRP A 87 -19.98 2.02 -12.30
N ALA A 88 -20.92 2.91 -11.98
CA ALA A 88 -20.61 4.31 -11.72
C ALA A 88 -19.73 4.47 -10.47
N ASP A 89 -18.81 5.43 -10.54
CA ASP A 89 -18.04 5.89 -9.39
C ASP A 89 -18.84 6.95 -8.63
N ASP A 90 -18.69 6.96 -7.32
CA ASP A 90 -19.27 7.99 -6.47
C ASP A 90 -18.28 9.16 -6.38
N PRO A 91 -18.63 10.35 -6.90
CA PRO A 91 -17.73 11.50 -6.89
C PRO A 91 -17.46 12.05 -5.47
N SER A 92 -18.27 11.64 -4.48
CA SER A 92 -18.11 12.02 -3.08
C SER A 92 -17.30 11.02 -2.25
N ALA A 93 -16.90 9.89 -2.86
CA ALA A 93 -16.10 8.90 -2.17
C ALA A 93 -14.70 9.43 -1.84
N PRO A 94 -14.10 9.00 -0.71
CA PRO A 94 -12.76 9.41 -0.32
C PRO A 94 -11.70 8.91 -1.31
N GLU A 95 -10.50 9.51 -1.27
CA GLU A 95 -9.42 9.01 -2.11
C GLU A 95 -9.01 7.58 -1.73
N PRO A 96 -8.90 6.66 -2.72
CA PRO A 96 -8.45 5.29 -2.49
C PRO A 96 -7.02 5.19 -1.92
N ILE A 97 -6.81 4.39 -0.86
CA ILE A 97 -5.46 4.12 -0.29
C ILE A 97 -4.50 3.50 -1.31
N SER A 98 -3.40 4.14 -1.65
CA SER A 98 -2.55 3.73 -2.76
C SER A 98 -1.12 3.46 -2.30
N ALA A 99 -0.52 2.38 -2.79
CA ALA A 99 0.92 2.11 -2.71
C ALA A 99 1.69 2.95 -3.74
N VAL A 100 0.99 3.48 -4.75
CA VAL A 100 1.52 4.49 -5.68
C VAL A 100 1.31 5.88 -5.11
N GLY A 101 2.37 6.68 -5.02
CA GLY A 101 2.31 8.08 -4.63
C GLY A 101 3.58 8.55 -3.90
N PRO A 102 3.76 9.86 -3.71
CA PRO A 102 4.81 10.36 -2.82
C PRO A 102 4.51 9.85 -1.40
N VAL A 103 5.51 9.30 -0.72
CA VAL A 103 5.39 9.01 0.72
C VAL A 103 5.12 10.36 1.39
N PRO A 104 3.95 10.54 2.04
CA PRO A 104 3.67 11.79 2.72
C PRO A 104 4.75 12.00 3.78
N ILE A 105 5.31 13.21 3.83
CA ILE A 105 6.21 13.58 4.92
C ILE A 105 5.34 13.51 6.18
N PRO A 106 5.69 12.66 7.17
CA PRO A 106 4.96 12.63 8.42
C PRO A 106 4.89 14.06 8.95
N PRO A 107 3.73 14.54 9.43
CA PRO A 107 3.72 15.81 10.15
C PRO A 107 4.77 15.72 11.26
N GLU A 108 5.44 16.84 11.57
CA GLU A 108 6.27 16.90 12.76
C GLU A 108 5.38 16.57 13.96
N LEU A 109 5.43 15.32 14.37
CA LEU A 109 4.79 14.88 15.58
C LEU A 109 5.56 15.55 16.72
N PRO A 110 4.86 16.11 17.71
CA PRO A 110 5.55 16.58 18.90
C PRO A 110 6.33 15.41 19.48
N ASP A 111 7.50 15.69 20.03
CA ASP A 111 8.37 14.68 20.62
C ASP A 111 7.64 13.97 21.76
N PHE A 112 7.01 12.84 21.43
CA PHE A 112 6.21 12.06 22.36
C PHE A 112 7.07 11.48 23.49
N ASP A 113 8.38 11.35 23.29
CA ASP A 113 9.32 10.94 24.33
C ASP A 113 9.58 12.08 25.32
N ALA A 114 9.65 13.33 24.84
CA ALA A 114 9.70 14.52 25.70
C ALA A 114 8.37 14.80 26.41
N MET A 115 7.23 14.39 25.84
CA MET A 115 5.91 14.62 26.42
C MET A 115 5.48 13.57 27.47
N ASN A 116 6.13 12.40 27.50
CA ASN A 116 5.77 11.31 28.42
C ASN A 116 6.78 11.19 29.58
N ALA A 117 6.42 11.78 30.73
CA ALA A 117 7.25 11.78 31.95
C ALA A 117 7.51 10.40 32.59
N TRP A 118 6.90 9.32 32.06
CA TRP A 118 6.91 7.99 32.69
C TRP A 118 7.74 6.95 31.93
N HIS A 119 8.45 7.31 30.86
CA HIS A 119 9.37 6.40 30.18
C HIS A 119 10.51 5.99 31.13
N THR A 120 10.34 4.85 31.78
CA THR A 120 11.43 4.13 32.44
C THR A 120 12.42 3.73 31.38
N LYS A 121 13.64 4.30 31.42
CA LYS A 121 14.76 3.86 30.58
C LYS A 121 14.94 2.35 30.78
N PRO A 122 14.68 1.50 29.77
CA PRO A 122 14.90 0.08 29.92
C PRO A 122 16.39 -0.15 30.16
N ARG A 123 16.74 -0.61 31.37
CA ARG A 123 18.09 -1.04 31.67
C ARG A 123 18.20 -2.49 31.21
N ILE A 124 18.56 -2.68 29.95
CA ILE A 124 18.82 -4.01 29.41
C ILE A 124 20.22 -4.39 29.87
N GLU A 125 20.30 -5.20 30.92
CA GLU A 125 21.51 -5.92 31.32
C GLU A 125 21.38 -7.37 30.88
N GLY A 126 22.39 -7.87 30.17
CA GLY A 126 22.52 -9.26 29.78
C GLY A 126 23.99 -9.62 29.69
N ASP A 127 24.36 -10.81 30.14
CA ASP A 127 25.66 -11.40 29.88
C ASP A 127 25.69 -11.93 28.45
N TRP A 128 26.10 -11.07 27.52
CA TRP A 128 26.40 -11.51 26.16
C TRP A 128 27.74 -12.26 26.15
N SER A 129 27.73 -13.47 26.72
CA SER A 129 28.77 -14.50 26.53
C SER A 129 28.40 -15.43 25.39
#